data_AF-A0A7S2B1J0-F1
#
_entry.id   AF-A0A7S2B1J0-F1
#
_cell.length_a   1.000
_cell.length_b   1.000
_cell.length_c   1.000
_cell.angle_alpha   90.00
_cell.angle_beta   90.00
_cell.angle_gamma   90.00
#
_symmetry.space_group_name_H-M   'P 1'
#
loop_
_entity.id
_entity.type
_entity.pdbx_description
1 polymer ?
#
loop_
_entity_poly.entity_id
_entity_poly.type
_entity_poly.pdbx_seq_one_letter_code
_entity_poly.pdbx_strand_id
1 'polypeptide(L)'
;LRRKCIWNLYAEAVDVRSLDDGSGDTVEVKGGVGEKWWAYVTSFDKACYSGAWGGARFADESCVAGVMRSAGIDQGKVEQCMEDSGGTLAGENSLLKTEMELGYDYNIYTIPSVLVNQMKVFGSITATRVLTAICAGFMEGTEPSICICASSAINTAAALQTCVDDVTRHGGGGGGGGRHRGGGEDGGVPWWVVLLIVLLMLALGGLGAFLYWRRTQQQMRDQVRGILAEYMPLDDIGGGEGGVSTNSFGVQPKPFTEMMPFSGGSRSDDLDGV
;
A
#
# COMPACT_ATOMS: atom_id res chain seq x y z
N LEU A 1 3.47 16.27 25.28
CA LEU A 1 3.40 17.75 25.36
C LEU A 1 4.77 18.41 25.21
N ARG A 2 5.78 18.14 26.06
CA ARG A 2 7.14 18.72 25.87
C ARG A 2 7.73 18.52 24.48
N ARG A 3 7.58 17.33 23.88
CA ARG A 3 7.96 17.07 22.47
C ARG A 3 7.29 18.04 21.49
N LYS A 4 6.03 18.42 21.71
CA LYS A 4 5.30 19.39 20.87
C LYS A 4 5.80 20.82 21.09
N CYS A 5 6.05 21.23 22.34
CA CYS A 5 6.67 22.52 22.63
C CYS A 5 8.03 22.66 21.93
N ILE A 6 8.88 21.63 21.98
CA ILE A 6 10.16 21.64 21.27
C ILE A 6 9.95 21.78 19.76
N TRP A 7 8.98 21.08 19.18
CA TRP A 7 8.67 21.22 17.76
C TRP A 7 8.27 22.66 17.43
N ASN A 8 7.32 23.25 18.17
CA ASN A 8 6.85 24.60 17.90
C ASN A 8 7.95 25.67 18.05
N LEU A 9 8.90 25.46 18.96
CA LEU A 9 9.99 26.40 19.21
C LEU A 9 11.17 26.26 18.23
N TYR A 10 11.42 25.05 17.71
CA TYR A 10 12.67 24.73 17.01
C TYR A 10 12.49 24.04 15.65
N ALA A 11 11.27 23.72 15.20
CA ALA A 11 11.07 23.01 13.92
C ALA A 11 11.60 23.80 12.72
N GLU A 12 11.40 25.12 12.72
CA GLU A 12 11.83 26.03 11.64
C GLU A 12 13.25 26.56 11.85
N ALA A 13 13.88 26.27 13.00
CA ALA A 13 15.24 26.68 13.27
C ALA A 13 16.22 25.83 12.44
N VAL A 14 16.50 26.31 11.23
CA VAL A 14 17.49 25.73 10.32
C VAL A 14 18.88 26.17 10.77
N ASP A 15 19.60 25.30 11.50
CA ASP A 15 20.99 25.56 11.89
C ASP A 15 21.87 25.54 10.62
N VAL A 16 22.48 26.67 10.27
CA VAL A 16 23.44 26.74 9.16
C VAL A 16 24.80 26.26 9.66
N ARG A 17 25.33 25.20 9.05
CA ARG A 17 26.66 24.66 9.34
C ARG A 17 27.57 24.86 8.14
N SER A 18 28.75 25.42 8.37
CA SER A 18 29.79 25.46 7.36
C SER A 18 30.45 24.08 7.25
N LEU A 19 30.28 23.43 6.10
CA LEU A 19 30.95 22.18 5.76
C LEU A 19 32.14 22.51 4.85
N ASP A 20 33.31 22.02 5.22
CA ASP A 20 34.49 21.96 4.34
C ASP A 20 34.31 20.72 3.46
N ASP A 21 34.03 20.94 2.18
CA ASP A 21 33.82 19.88 1.19
C ASP A 21 35.14 19.38 0.57
N GLY A 22 36.28 19.85 1.09
CA GLY A 22 37.60 19.51 0.57
C GLY A 22 37.96 20.20 -0.74
N SER A 23 37.12 21.12 -1.25
CA SER A 23 37.44 21.99 -2.39
C SER A 23 38.25 23.22 -1.99
N GLY A 24 38.40 23.49 -0.68
CA GLY A 24 39.03 24.68 -0.14
C GLY A 24 38.05 25.85 0.09
N ASP A 25 36.77 25.70 -0.30
CA ASP A 25 35.69 26.63 0.00
C ASP A 25 34.79 26.10 1.13
N THR A 26 34.28 27.02 1.96
CA THR A 26 33.30 26.67 3.01
C THR A 26 31.89 26.74 2.44
N VAL A 27 31.20 25.59 2.35
CA VAL A 27 29.81 25.52 1.91
C VAL A 27 28.88 25.63 3.12
N GLU A 28 27.99 26.62 3.14
CA GLU A 28 26.93 26.71 4.14
C GLU A 28 25.83 25.68 3.87
N VAL A 29 25.76 24.66 4.71
CA VAL A 29 24.73 23.63 4.68
C VAL A 29 23.67 23.97 5.72
N LYS A 30 22.46 24.22 5.22
CA LYS A 30 21.27 24.41 6.04
C LYS A 30 20.86 23.08 6.70
N GLY A 31 20.67 23.10 8.01
CA GLY A 31 20.16 21.99 8.80
C GLY A 31 18.77 21.53 8.36
N GLY A 32 18.43 20.29 8.70
CA GLY A 32 17.12 19.72 8.38
C GLY A 32 16.00 20.33 9.23
N VAL A 33 14.76 20.27 8.73
CA VAL A 33 13.57 20.66 9.50
C VAL A 33 13.50 19.85 10.79
N GLY A 34 13.42 20.55 11.92
CA GLY A 34 13.33 19.93 13.24
C GLY A 34 14.59 19.20 13.69
N GLU A 35 15.79 19.53 13.21
CA GLU A 35 17.05 18.88 13.60
C GLU A 35 17.19 18.72 15.13
N LYS A 36 16.97 19.78 15.90
CA LYS A 36 17.01 19.74 17.37
C LYS A 36 15.93 18.84 17.96
N TRP A 37 14.74 18.84 17.36
CA TRP A 37 13.65 17.98 17.79
C TRP A 37 13.98 16.49 17.57
N TRP A 38 14.52 16.15 16.40
CA TRP A 38 14.96 14.78 16.08
C TRP A 38 16.07 14.33 17.02
N ALA A 39 17.08 15.18 17.26
CA ALA A 39 18.15 14.91 18.23
C ALA A 39 17.60 14.64 19.63
N TYR A 40 16.62 15.44 20.08
CA TYR A 40 15.97 15.27 21.37
C TYR A 40 15.18 13.96 21.46
N VAL A 41 14.28 13.66 20.52
CA VAL A 41 13.42 12.47 20.64
C VAL A 41 14.21 11.17 20.56
N THR A 42 15.25 11.11 19.71
CA THR A 42 16.12 9.93 19.61
C THR A 42 16.96 9.74 20.86
N SER A 43 17.48 10.83 21.44
CA SER A 43 18.28 10.76 22.67
C SER A 43 17.41 10.47 23.89
N PHE A 44 16.21 11.04 23.95
CA PHE A 44 15.23 10.81 25.00
C PHE A 44 14.79 9.35 25.02
N ASP A 45 14.50 8.77 23.85
CA ASP A 45 14.09 7.37 23.75
C ASP A 45 15.17 6.45 24.36
N LYS A 46 16.42 6.65 23.98
CA LYS A 46 17.57 5.86 24.48
C LYS A 46 17.85 6.08 25.96
N ALA A 47 17.89 7.34 26.40
CA ALA A 47 18.36 7.71 27.73
C ALA A 47 17.26 7.62 28.79
N CYS A 48 16.06 8.13 28.49
CA CYS A 48 14.98 8.29 29.47
C CYS A 48 13.85 7.29 29.30
N TYR A 49 13.57 6.79 28.09
CA TYR A 49 12.48 5.82 27.89
C TYR A 49 12.96 4.37 28.05
N SER A 50 13.92 3.92 27.24
CA SER A 50 14.44 2.56 27.31
C SER A 50 15.38 2.33 28.50
N GLY A 51 16.03 3.40 28.99
CA GLY A 51 16.92 3.41 30.15
C GLY A 51 18.10 2.45 30.01
N ALA A 52 19.33 2.95 29.89
CA ALA A 52 20.55 2.13 29.86
C ALA A 52 20.75 1.21 31.08
N TRP A 53 19.93 1.37 32.13
CA TRP A 53 20.02 0.69 33.43
C TRP A 53 18.70 0.02 33.89
N GLY A 54 17.77 -0.28 32.97
CA GLY A 54 16.61 -1.15 33.29
C GLY A 54 15.45 -0.47 34.01
N GLY A 55 15.20 0.82 33.75
CA GLY A 55 13.99 1.52 34.23
C GLY A 55 13.65 2.72 33.36
N ALA A 56 12.36 2.87 33.02
CA ALA A 56 11.87 4.00 32.25
C ALA A 56 11.83 5.26 33.15
N ARG A 57 12.72 6.21 32.88
CA ARG A 57 12.88 7.51 33.59
C ARG A 57 12.24 8.65 32.80
N PHE A 58 11.17 8.37 32.07
CA PHE A 58 10.52 9.34 31.17
C PHE A 58 9.90 10.54 31.91
N ALA A 59 9.59 10.38 33.20
CA ALA A 59 9.10 11.43 34.09
C ALA A 59 10.19 12.04 34.98
N ASP A 60 11.44 11.59 34.86
CA ASP A 60 12.56 12.14 35.61
C ASP A 60 13.01 13.46 34.97
N GLU A 61 12.69 14.57 35.63
CA GLU A 61 13.02 15.91 35.18
C GLU A 61 14.54 16.11 34.98
N SER A 62 15.39 15.42 35.75
CA SER A 62 16.85 15.50 35.57
C SER A 62 17.31 14.79 34.29
N CYS A 63 16.65 13.68 33.92
CA CYS A 63 16.91 12.98 32.66
C CYS A 63 16.47 13.83 31.48
N VAL A 64 15.24 14.35 31.54
CA VAL A 64 14.65 15.23 30.52
C VAL A 64 15.54 16.46 30.29
N ALA A 65 15.94 17.14 31.36
CA ALA A 65 16.81 18.32 31.31
C ALA A 65 18.19 17.99 30.73
N GLY A 66 18.78 16.85 31.10
CA GLY A 66 20.05 16.38 30.56
C GLY A 66 19.99 16.18 29.05
N VAL A 67 18.92 15.56 28.55
CA VAL A 67 18.72 15.34 27.11
C VAL A 67 18.46 16.66 26.38
N MET A 68 17.63 17.55 26.92
CA MET A 68 17.40 18.88 26.33
C MET A 68 18.71 19.66 26.18
N ARG A 69 19.54 19.68 27.23
CA ARG A 69 20.86 20.34 27.20
C ARG A 69 21.76 19.75 26.12
N SER A 70 21.80 18.42 25.99
CA SER A 70 22.62 17.75 24.98
C SER A 70 22.18 18.05 23.53
N ALA A 71 20.90 18.36 23.34
CA ALA A 71 20.32 18.74 22.04
C ALA A 71 20.33 20.26 21.78
N GLY A 72 20.94 21.06 22.68
CA GLY A 72 20.96 22.52 22.55
C GLY A 72 19.58 23.18 22.69
N ILE A 73 18.68 22.56 23.46
CA ILE A 73 17.32 23.04 23.71
C ILE A 73 17.29 23.78 25.05
N ASP A 74 16.76 25.00 25.03
CA ASP A 74 16.50 25.79 26.23
C ASP A 74 15.33 25.21 27.02
N GLN A 75 15.63 24.58 28.16
CA GLN A 75 14.63 24.00 29.06
C GLN A 75 13.64 25.05 29.56
N GLY A 76 14.09 26.27 29.88
CA GLY A 76 13.23 27.32 30.43
C GLY A 76 12.12 27.70 29.45
N LYS A 77 12.45 27.82 28.15
CA LYS A 77 11.46 28.07 27.10
C LYS A 77 10.47 26.92 26.93
N VAL A 78 10.92 25.67 27.10
CA VAL A 78 10.04 24.50 26.99
C VAL A 78 9.08 24.42 28.17
N GLU A 79 9.55 24.64 29.39
CA GLU A 79 8.69 24.65 30.59
C GLU A 79 7.72 25.85 30.55
N GLN A 80 8.16 27.02 30.09
CA GLN A 80 7.27 28.15 29.85
C GLN A 80 6.15 27.78 28.85
N CYS A 81 6.49 27.16 27.72
CA CYS A 81 5.49 26.68 26.76
C CYS A 81 4.50 25.68 27.40
N MET A 82 4.98 24.80 28.28
CA MET A 82 4.13 23.86 29.01
C MET A 82 3.18 24.57 29.97
N GLU A 83 3.65 25.58 30.70
CA GLU A 83 2.86 26.39 31.63
C GLU A 83 1.83 27.25 30.89
N ASP A 84 2.24 27.96 29.84
CA ASP A 84 1.38 28.79 28.98
C ASP A 84 0.24 27.97 28.35
N SER A 85 0.46 26.66 28.18
CA SER A 85 -0.52 25.73 27.63
C SER A 85 -1.46 25.13 28.68
N GLY A 86 -1.37 25.51 29.96
CA GLY A 86 -2.19 24.99 31.06
C GLY A 86 -1.50 23.95 31.96
N GLY A 87 -0.21 23.67 31.76
CA GLY A 87 0.57 22.78 32.63
C GLY A 87 0.18 21.31 32.54
N THR A 88 0.55 20.53 33.57
CA THR A 88 0.40 19.05 33.61
C THR A 88 -0.49 18.53 34.74
N LEU A 89 -0.87 19.36 35.72
CA LEU A 89 -1.46 18.89 36.97
C LEU A 89 -2.97 19.12 37.09
N ALA A 90 -3.52 20.19 36.50
CA ALA A 90 -4.94 20.50 36.57
C ALA A 90 -5.38 21.44 35.44
N GLY A 91 -6.64 21.33 35.03
CA GLY A 91 -7.25 22.16 33.99
C GLY A 91 -7.18 21.57 32.57
N GLU A 92 -7.75 22.29 31.60
CA GLU A 92 -7.56 21.96 30.18
C GLU A 92 -6.15 22.38 29.75
N ASN A 93 -5.46 21.50 29.02
CA ASN A 93 -4.21 21.85 28.35
C ASN A 93 -4.49 22.14 26.87
N SER A 94 -4.23 23.36 26.41
CA SER A 94 -4.56 23.82 25.06
C SER A 94 -3.79 23.04 23.98
N LEU A 95 -2.50 22.76 24.20
CA LEU A 95 -1.72 21.92 23.29
C LEU A 95 -2.28 20.51 23.20
N LEU A 96 -2.63 19.89 24.33
CA LEU A 96 -3.23 18.55 24.33
C LEU A 96 -4.54 18.54 23.53
N LYS A 97 -5.39 19.55 23.75
CA LYS A 97 -6.68 19.69 23.06
C LYS A 97 -6.49 19.80 21.55
N THR A 98 -5.61 20.69 21.09
CA THR A 98 -5.29 20.83 19.67
C THR A 98 -4.72 19.55 19.07
N GLU A 99 -3.82 18.84 19.76
CA GLU A 99 -3.29 17.57 19.26
C GLU A 99 -4.37 16.47 19.16
N MET A 100 -5.34 16.45 20.09
CA MET A 100 -6.48 15.53 20.01
C MET A 100 -7.37 15.86 18.81
N GLU A 101 -7.70 17.14 18.59
CA GLU A 101 -8.50 17.61 17.45
C GLU A 101 -7.82 17.26 16.12
N LEU A 102 -6.51 17.52 15.98
CA LEU A 102 -5.73 17.13 14.81
C LEU A 102 -5.73 15.60 14.61
N GLY A 103 -5.70 14.83 15.71
CA GLY A 103 -5.84 13.38 15.64
C GLY A 103 -7.15 12.94 14.98
N TYR A 104 -8.26 13.61 15.30
CA TYR A 104 -9.55 13.37 14.65
C TYR A 104 -9.56 13.83 13.18
N ASP A 105 -9.10 15.05 12.90
CA ASP A 105 -9.11 15.63 11.55
C ASP A 105 -8.29 14.81 10.55
N TYR A 106 -7.15 14.28 10.99
CA TYR A 106 -6.29 13.40 10.18
C TYR A 106 -6.65 11.91 10.26
N ASN A 107 -7.77 11.55 10.90
CA ASN A 107 -8.24 10.16 11.07
C ASN A 107 -7.17 9.24 11.72
N ILE A 108 -6.43 9.75 12.68
CA ILE A 108 -5.37 9.04 13.41
C ILE A 108 -5.99 8.31 14.61
N TYR A 109 -6.57 7.13 14.36
CA TYR A 109 -7.13 6.26 15.41
C TYR A 109 -6.18 5.15 15.88
N THR A 110 -5.02 4.99 15.25
CA THR A 110 -4.05 3.95 15.59
C THR A 110 -2.65 4.54 15.60
N ILE A 111 -1.91 4.35 16.69
CA ILE A 111 -0.51 4.76 16.81
C ILE A 111 0.41 3.52 16.76
N PRO A 112 1.61 3.63 16.17
CA PRO A 112 2.09 4.75 15.36
C PRO A 112 1.36 4.84 14.00
N SER A 113 1.17 6.07 13.49
CA SER A 113 0.72 6.35 12.12
C SER A 113 1.62 7.41 11.50
N VAL A 114 1.97 7.23 10.22
CA VAL A 114 2.70 8.22 9.42
C VAL A 114 1.84 8.59 8.23
N LEU A 115 1.70 9.88 7.97
CA LEU A 115 1.00 10.40 6.81
C LEU A 115 2.01 11.13 5.92
N VAL A 116 1.97 10.86 4.62
CA VAL A 116 2.73 11.57 3.60
C VAL A 116 1.73 12.18 2.64
N ASN A 117 1.77 13.50 2.43
CA ASN A 117 0.77 14.23 1.65
C ASN A 117 -0.68 13.91 2.08
N GLN A 118 -0.92 13.88 3.40
CA GLN A 118 -2.21 13.54 4.03
C GLN A 118 -2.69 12.09 3.81
N MET A 119 -1.90 11.26 3.13
CA MET A 119 -2.21 9.84 2.93
C MET A 119 -1.46 8.99 3.94
N LYS A 120 -2.18 8.10 4.63
CA LYS A 120 -1.59 7.17 5.59
C LYS A 120 -0.68 6.15 4.90
N VAL A 121 0.53 5.98 5.42
CA VAL A 121 1.43 4.90 5.03
C VAL A 121 0.91 3.58 5.62
N PHE A 122 0.68 2.58 4.76
CA PHE A 122 0.12 1.28 5.16
C PHE A 122 1.21 0.23 5.50
N GLY A 123 0.88 -0.65 6.44
CA GLY A 123 1.72 -1.77 6.86
C GLY A 123 2.73 -1.39 7.95
N SER A 124 3.84 -2.13 8.02
CA SER A 124 4.91 -1.84 8.98
C SER A 124 5.53 -0.47 8.68
N ILE A 125 5.58 0.41 9.66
CA ILE A 125 6.21 1.72 9.52
C ILE A 125 7.73 1.52 9.63
N THR A 126 8.39 1.43 8.47
CA THR A 126 9.85 1.34 8.36
C THR A 126 10.40 2.57 7.67
N ALA A 127 11.66 2.92 7.97
CA ALA A 127 12.32 4.06 7.33
C ALA A 127 12.31 3.96 5.80
N THR A 128 12.53 2.77 5.23
CA THR A 128 12.43 2.54 3.78
C THR A 128 11.03 2.87 3.27
N ARG A 129 9.97 2.38 3.90
CA ARG A 129 8.59 2.61 3.41
C ARG A 129 8.18 4.07 3.49
N VAL A 130 8.60 4.77 4.55
CA VAL A 130 8.36 6.20 4.68
C VAL A 130 9.11 6.96 3.59
N LEU A 131 10.38 6.62 3.33
CA LEU A 131 11.15 7.23 2.24
C LEU A 131 10.53 6.95 0.86
N THR A 132 10.11 5.72 0.58
CA THR A 132 9.39 5.36 -0.66
C THR A 132 8.11 6.16 -0.81
N ALA A 133 7.32 6.32 0.26
CA ALA A 133 6.10 7.13 0.21
C ALA A 133 6.39 8.62 -0.06
N ILE A 134 7.45 9.18 0.54
CA ILE A 134 7.88 10.57 0.30
C ILE A 134 8.34 10.75 -1.15
N CYS A 135 9.20 9.86 -1.65
CA CYS A 135 9.73 9.95 -3.01
C CYS A 135 8.66 9.78 -4.09
N ALA A 136 7.67 8.91 -3.86
CA ALA A 136 6.51 8.78 -4.75
C ALA A 136 5.63 10.03 -4.84
N GLY A 137 5.82 11.02 -3.94
CA GLY A 137 5.13 12.30 -3.98
C GLY A 137 5.74 13.32 -4.95
N PHE A 138 6.93 13.06 -5.48
CA PHE A 138 7.58 13.93 -6.45
C PHE A 138 7.15 13.57 -7.87
N MET A 139 7.15 14.57 -8.76
CA MET A 139 6.98 14.32 -10.19
C MET A 139 8.27 13.72 -10.76
N GLU A 140 8.13 12.94 -11.83
CA GLU A 140 9.28 12.35 -12.54
C GLU A 140 10.34 13.41 -12.87
N GLY A 141 11.58 13.16 -12.45
CA GLY A 141 12.72 14.05 -12.69
C GLY A 141 12.82 15.26 -11.74
N THR A 142 11.87 15.44 -10.82
CA THR A 142 11.95 16.44 -9.73
C THR A 142 12.37 15.84 -8.39
N GLU A 143 12.60 14.52 -8.37
CA GLU A 143 12.99 13.77 -7.19
C GLU A 143 14.40 14.18 -6.72
N PRO A 144 14.60 14.42 -5.42
CA PRO A 144 15.94 14.60 -4.88
C PRO A 144 16.77 13.31 -5.03
N SER A 145 18.09 13.45 -5.12
CA SER A 145 19.01 12.31 -5.30
C SER A 145 18.87 11.21 -4.23
N ILE A 146 18.43 11.57 -3.02
CA ILE A 146 18.15 10.62 -1.94
C ILE A 146 17.08 9.58 -2.28
N CYS A 147 16.22 9.86 -3.27
CA CYS A 147 15.19 8.93 -3.71
C CYS A 147 15.74 7.68 -4.42
N ILE A 148 17.02 7.67 -4.82
CA ILE A 148 17.71 6.45 -5.26
C ILE A 148 17.72 5.40 -4.13
N CYS A 149 17.71 5.83 -2.86
CA CYS A 149 17.64 4.95 -1.70
C CYS A 149 16.23 4.43 -1.40
N ALA A 150 15.21 4.91 -2.10
CA ALA A 150 13.81 4.51 -1.91
C ALA A 150 13.44 3.19 -2.61
N SER A 151 14.42 2.30 -2.81
CA SER A 151 14.25 1.08 -3.60
C SER A 151 13.77 -0.11 -2.77
N SER A 152 12.97 -0.98 -3.40
CA SER A 152 12.51 -2.25 -2.82
C SER A 152 13.66 -3.21 -2.48
N ALA A 153 14.83 -3.03 -3.09
CA ALA A 153 16.03 -3.82 -2.82
C ALA A 153 16.66 -3.47 -1.45
N ILE A 154 16.37 -2.29 -0.90
CA ILE A 154 16.84 -1.85 0.41
C ILE A 154 15.77 -2.20 1.46
N ASN A 155 15.87 -3.40 2.03
CA ASN A 155 14.88 -3.92 2.98
C ASN A 155 15.33 -3.89 4.45
N THR A 156 16.52 -3.36 4.75
CA THR A 156 17.04 -3.23 6.12
C THR A 156 17.42 -1.79 6.45
N ALA A 157 17.31 -1.43 7.73
CA ALA A 157 17.70 -0.11 8.21
C ALA A 157 19.19 0.18 7.99
N ALA A 158 20.05 -0.84 8.13
CA ALA A 158 21.49 -0.72 7.89
C ALA A 158 21.82 -0.43 6.43
N ALA A 159 21.21 -1.16 5.49
CA ALA A 159 21.42 -0.92 4.05
C ALA A 159 20.89 0.46 3.64
N LEU A 160 19.77 0.89 4.21
CA LEU A 160 19.23 2.23 3.97
C LEU A 160 20.20 3.30 4.45
N GLN A 161 20.74 3.16 5.66
CA GLN A 161 21.71 4.11 6.20
C GLN A 161 22.96 4.20 5.33
N THR A 162 23.50 3.06 4.87
CA THR A 162 24.65 3.05 3.95
C THR A 162 24.36 3.81 2.65
N CYS A 163 23.17 3.65 2.08
CA CYS A 163 22.78 4.38 0.87
C CYS A 163 22.65 5.89 1.13
N VAL A 164 21.99 6.28 2.23
CA VAL A 164 21.86 7.68 2.62
C VAL A 164 23.23 8.32 2.82
N ASP A 165 24.14 7.64 3.51
CA ASP A 165 25.50 8.09 3.76
C ASP A 165 26.32 8.22 2.46
N ASP A 166 26.10 7.34 1.48
CA ASP A 166 26.76 7.41 0.17
C ASP A 166 26.25 8.60 -0.65
N VAL A 167 24.94 8.75 -0.77
CA VAL A 167 24.30 9.85 -1.52
C VAL A 167 24.65 11.22 -0.93
N THR A 168 24.69 11.31 0.40
CA THR A 168 25.03 12.57 1.09
C THR A 168 26.49 12.97 0.91
N ARG A 169 27.43 12.02 0.77
CA ARG A 169 28.84 12.32 0.50
C ARG A 169 29.13 12.63 -0.97
N HIS A 170 28.45 11.97 -1.89
CA HIS A 170 28.77 12.03 -3.33
C HIS A 170 27.77 12.86 -4.15
N GLY A 171 26.81 13.52 -3.50
CA GLY A 171 25.93 14.50 -4.17
C GLY A 171 24.99 13.88 -5.22
N GLY A 172 24.66 12.59 -5.11
CA GLY A 172 23.80 11.90 -6.08
C GLY A 172 24.37 11.76 -7.49
N GLY A 173 25.58 12.28 -7.75
CA GLY A 173 26.31 12.07 -8.98
C GLY A 173 26.96 10.70 -8.95
N GLY A 174 26.41 9.74 -9.69
CA GLY A 174 26.90 8.36 -9.68
C GLY A 174 28.40 8.26 -10.00
N GLY A 175 29.09 7.33 -9.31
CA GLY A 175 30.46 6.97 -9.69
C GLY A 175 31.26 6.05 -8.75
N GLY A 176 30.98 4.75 -8.77
CA GLY A 176 31.96 3.66 -8.59
C GLY A 176 32.13 3.08 -7.17
N GLY A 177 32.25 1.78 -6.93
CA GLY A 177 32.35 0.65 -7.84
C GLY A 177 32.51 -0.65 -7.04
N GLY A 178 31.42 -1.41 -6.91
CA GLY A 178 31.45 -2.84 -6.61
C GLY A 178 31.16 -3.61 -7.89
N ARG A 179 32.19 -4.19 -8.50
CA ARG A 179 32.06 -5.03 -9.70
C ARG A 179 31.20 -6.25 -9.37
N HIS A 180 29.93 -6.21 -9.77
CA HIS A 180 29.27 -7.40 -10.26
C HIS A 180 29.28 -7.33 -11.79
N ARG A 181 30.16 -8.13 -12.38
CA ARG A 181 30.06 -8.53 -13.79
C ARG A 181 28.87 -9.48 -13.89
N GLY A 182 27.67 -8.93 -13.86
CA GLY A 182 26.46 -9.59 -14.34
C GLY A 182 26.21 -9.10 -15.75
N GLY A 183 26.29 -10.00 -16.73
CA GLY A 183 25.94 -9.69 -18.11
C GLY A 183 24.49 -9.21 -18.17
N GLY A 184 24.28 -7.99 -18.64
CA GLY A 184 22.98 -7.52 -19.07
C GLY A 184 22.61 -8.25 -20.36
N GLU A 185 21.83 -9.30 -20.23
CA GLU A 185 20.90 -9.73 -21.27
C GLU A 185 19.65 -8.88 -21.09
N ASP A 186 19.30 -8.10 -22.11
CA ASP A 186 18.03 -7.36 -22.16
C ASP A 186 16.87 -8.36 -22.00
N GLY A 187 16.31 -8.44 -20.79
CA GLY A 187 15.20 -9.32 -20.41
C GLY A 187 13.85 -8.90 -20.99
N GLY A 188 13.82 -8.35 -22.21
CA GLY A 188 12.61 -8.22 -22.99
C GLY A 188 12.31 -9.55 -23.66
N VAL A 189 11.08 -10.05 -23.52
CA VAL A 189 10.62 -11.22 -24.28
C VAL A 189 10.88 -10.94 -25.76
N PRO A 190 11.75 -11.70 -26.43
CA PRO A 190 12.19 -11.33 -27.76
C PRO A 190 10.97 -11.40 -28.69
N TRP A 191 10.85 -10.42 -29.60
CA TRP A 191 9.65 -10.21 -30.43
C TRP A 191 9.17 -11.47 -31.17
N TRP A 192 10.06 -12.42 -31.46
CA TRP A 192 9.69 -13.72 -32.05
C TRP A 192 8.84 -14.60 -31.12
N VAL A 193 9.01 -14.51 -29.80
CA VAL A 193 8.17 -15.21 -28.81
C VAL A 193 6.76 -14.61 -28.79
N VAL A 194 6.64 -13.28 -28.92
CA VAL A 194 5.33 -12.60 -29.03
C VAL A 194 4.60 -13.06 -30.29
N LEU A 195 5.31 -13.15 -31.43
CA LEU A 195 4.72 -13.67 -32.66
C LEU A 195 4.27 -15.13 -32.54
N LEU A 196 5.05 -15.98 -31.85
CA LEU A 196 4.65 -17.37 -31.58
C LEU A 196 3.35 -17.46 -30.76
N ILE A 197 3.21 -16.63 -29.72
CA ILE A 197 2.02 -16.61 -28.88
C ILE A 197 0.80 -16.14 -29.68
N VAL A 198 0.95 -15.11 -30.52
CA VAL A 198 -0.12 -14.63 -31.40
C VAL A 198 -0.52 -15.70 -32.43
N LEU A 199 0.46 -16.38 -33.04
CA LEU A 199 0.18 -17.48 -33.98
C LEU A 199 -0.54 -18.64 -33.30
N LEU A 200 -0.18 -18.97 -32.06
CA LEU A 200 -0.82 -20.02 -31.28
C LEU A 200 -2.26 -19.65 -30.89
N MET A 201 -2.51 -18.39 -30.50
CA MET A 201 -3.87 -17.87 -30.26
C MET A 201 -4.74 -17.94 -31.52
N LEU A 202 -4.19 -17.55 -32.68
CA LEU A 202 -4.89 -17.64 -33.96
C LEU A 202 -5.12 -19.09 -34.40
N ALA A 203 -4.17 -19.98 -34.15
CA ALA A 203 -4.32 -21.41 -34.45
C ALA A 203 -5.40 -22.06 -33.58
N LEU A 204 -5.42 -21.79 -32.26
CA LEU A 204 -6.45 -22.32 -31.35
C LEU A 204 -7.83 -21.71 -31.66
N GLY A 205 -7.91 -20.41 -31.89
CA GLY A 205 -9.14 -19.73 -32.28
C GLY A 205 -9.66 -20.22 -33.65
N GLY A 206 -8.77 -20.37 -34.63
CA GLY A 206 -9.08 -20.89 -35.95
C GLY A 206 -9.53 -22.35 -35.93
N LEU A 207 -8.87 -23.21 -35.14
CA LEU A 207 -9.28 -24.61 -34.95
C LEU A 207 -10.65 -24.70 -34.28
N GLY A 208 -10.90 -23.87 -33.26
CA GLY A 208 -12.21 -23.75 -32.61
C GLY A 208 -13.31 -23.31 -33.58
N ALA A 209 -13.06 -22.28 -34.38
CA ALA A 209 -13.99 -21.79 -35.39
C ALA A 209 -14.24 -22.83 -36.51
N PHE A 210 -13.20 -23.56 -36.93
CA PHE A 210 -13.32 -24.62 -37.93
C PHE A 210 -14.13 -25.81 -37.43
N LEU A 211 -13.89 -26.25 -36.19
CA LEU A 211 -14.68 -27.31 -35.56
C LEU A 211 -16.13 -26.86 -35.34
N TYR A 212 -16.34 -25.61 -34.93
CA TYR A 212 -17.67 -25.02 -34.81
C TYR A 212 -18.38 -25.02 -36.17
N TRP A 213 -17.77 -24.46 -37.22
CA TRP A 213 -18.32 -24.43 -38.58
C TRP A 213 -18.65 -25.82 -39.12
N ARG A 214 -17.76 -26.80 -38.88
CA ARG A 214 -17.99 -28.21 -39.25
C ARG A 214 -19.17 -28.83 -38.51
N ARG A 215 -19.43 -28.40 -37.26
CA ARG A 215 -20.58 -28.86 -36.45
C ARG A 215 -21.88 -28.17 -36.86
N THR A 216 -21.85 -26.89 -37.21
CA THR A 216 -23.04 -26.13 -37.66
C THR A 216 -23.58 -26.63 -38.99
N GLN A 217 -22.72 -27.10 -39.90
CA GLN A 217 -23.14 -27.77 -41.14
C GLN A 217 -23.97 -29.05 -40.88
N GLN A 218 -23.80 -29.71 -39.73
CA GLN A 218 -24.61 -30.88 -39.38
C GLN A 218 -26.02 -30.49 -38.90
N GLN A 219 -26.20 -29.34 -38.25
CA GLN A 219 -27.50 -28.86 -37.77
C GLN A 219 -28.41 -28.27 -38.86
N MET A 220 -27.85 -27.90 -40.02
CA MET A 220 -28.62 -27.33 -41.13
C MET A 220 -29.26 -28.38 -42.06
N ARG A 221 -29.05 -29.69 -41.85
CA ARG A 221 -29.73 -30.73 -42.64
C ARG A 221 -31.10 -31.14 -42.11
N ASP A 222 -31.42 -30.80 -40.86
CA ASP A 222 -32.67 -31.21 -40.23
C ASP A 222 -33.79 -30.17 -40.41
N GLN A 223 -33.47 -28.90 -40.68
CA GLN A 223 -34.47 -27.87 -40.99
C GLN A 223 -34.84 -27.78 -42.47
N VAL A 224 -34.04 -28.34 -43.38
CA VAL A 224 -34.36 -28.38 -44.83
C VAL A 224 -35.19 -29.61 -45.20
N ARG A 225 -35.15 -30.70 -44.41
CA ARG A 225 -36.11 -31.81 -44.56
C ARG A 225 -37.51 -31.50 -44.02
N GLY A 226 -37.64 -30.52 -43.12
CA GLY A 226 -38.94 -30.07 -42.61
C GLY A 226 -39.76 -29.22 -43.59
N ILE A 227 -39.14 -28.63 -44.62
CA ILE A 227 -39.84 -27.85 -45.68
C ILE A 227 -40.00 -28.67 -46.98
N LEU A 228 -39.58 -29.95 -47.01
CA LEU A 228 -39.85 -30.88 -48.13
C LEU A 228 -40.81 -32.01 -47.71
N ALA A 229 -41.66 -31.76 -46.71
CA ALA A 229 -42.77 -32.64 -46.37
C ALA A 229 -44.09 -32.24 -47.06
N GLU A 230 -44.14 -31.07 -47.72
CA GLU A 230 -45.33 -30.59 -48.46
C GLU A 230 -45.26 -30.86 -49.98
N TYR A 231 -44.46 -31.84 -50.39
CA TYR A 231 -44.52 -32.40 -51.75
C TYR A 231 -44.28 -33.92 -51.68
N MET A 232 -45.29 -34.65 -51.22
CA MET A 232 -45.58 -35.95 -51.84
C MET A 232 -46.65 -35.71 -52.90
N PRO A 233 -46.49 -36.33 -54.08
CA PRO A 233 -47.52 -37.29 -54.44
C PRO A 233 -46.95 -38.62 -54.95
N LEU A 234 -47.32 -39.67 -54.22
CA LEU A 234 -48.06 -40.89 -54.62
C LEU A 234 -47.66 -41.74 -55.84
N ASP A 235 -47.87 -43.05 -55.60
CA ASP A 235 -48.00 -44.21 -56.50
C ASP A 235 -46.68 -44.85 -57.01
N ASP A 236 -46.43 -46.17 -56.93
CA ASP A 236 -47.31 -47.29 -56.59
C ASP A 236 -46.50 -48.61 -56.34
N ILE A 237 -47.13 -49.54 -55.61
CA ILE A 237 -46.98 -51.01 -55.63
C ILE A 237 -45.75 -51.67 -54.97
N GLY A 238 -45.98 -52.47 -53.92
CA GLY A 238 -45.11 -53.64 -53.67
C GLY A 238 -45.00 -54.29 -52.29
N GLY A 239 -46.08 -54.44 -51.50
CA GLY A 239 -46.29 -55.65 -50.66
C GLY A 239 -45.71 -55.73 -49.23
N GLY A 240 -46.58 -56.17 -48.31
CA GLY A 240 -46.24 -56.82 -47.03
C GLY A 240 -46.32 -55.93 -45.79
N GLU A 241 -47.52 -55.61 -45.30
CA GLU A 241 -48.21 -56.27 -44.16
C GLU A 241 -47.56 -56.09 -42.77
N GLY A 242 -48.28 -55.38 -41.88
CA GLY A 242 -48.47 -55.84 -40.49
C GLY A 242 -48.12 -54.89 -39.33
N GLY A 243 -49.12 -54.17 -38.79
CA GLY A 243 -49.32 -53.88 -37.34
C GLY A 243 -48.48 -52.75 -36.72
N VAL A 244 -49.00 -51.54 -36.46
CA VAL A 244 -49.97 -51.07 -35.43
C VAL A 244 -49.41 -50.92 -34.01
N SER A 245 -49.77 -49.77 -33.41
CA SER A 245 -49.76 -49.36 -32.00
C SER A 245 -48.47 -48.77 -31.44
N THR A 246 -48.46 -47.71 -30.62
CA THR A 246 -49.34 -46.59 -30.23
C THR A 246 -48.58 -45.95 -29.04
N ASN A 247 -48.91 -44.69 -28.72
CA ASN A 247 -48.75 -44.07 -27.39
C ASN A 247 -47.33 -43.63 -26.99
N SER A 248 -47.13 -42.51 -26.29
CA SER A 248 -48.01 -41.43 -25.83
C SER A 248 -47.12 -40.39 -25.16
N PHE A 249 -47.54 -39.12 -25.22
CA PHE A 249 -47.34 -38.06 -24.23
C PHE A 249 -45.90 -37.69 -23.81
N GLY A 250 -45.47 -36.42 -23.80
CA GLY A 250 -46.21 -35.17 -23.83
C GLY A 250 -45.57 -34.17 -22.86
N VAL A 251 -45.19 -33.01 -23.39
CA VAL A 251 -45.40 -31.65 -22.80
C VAL A 251 -44.67 -31.35 -21.48
N GLN A 252 -43.51 -30.69 -21.53
CA GLN A 252 -43.25 -29.23 -21.50
C GLN A 252 -43.02 -28.63 -20.09
N PRO A 253 -42.21 -27.55 -19.97
CA PRO A 253 -41.59 -27.05 -18.75
C PRO A 253 -42.35 -25.85 -18.13
N LYS A 254 -42.02 -25.52 -16.87
CA LYS A 254 -42.49 -24.30 -16.19
C LYS A 254 -41.45 -23.76 -15.17
N PRO A 255 -41.57 -22.48 -14.77
CA PRO A 255 -40.49 -21.50 -14.86
C PRO A 255 -39.98 -20.94 -13.52
N PHE A 256 -39.06 -19.98 -13.65
CA PHE A 256 -38.47 -19.08 -12.67
C PHE A 256 -39.48 -18.29 -11.84
N THR A 257 -39.42 -18.39 -10.50
CA THR A 257 -39.71 -17.41 -9.41
C THR A 257 -39.39 -18.18 -8.11
N GLU A 258 -38.57 -17.72 -7.16
CA GLU A 258 -38.94 -16.76 -6.11
C GLU A 258 -37.72 -16.40 -5.23
N MET A 259 -37.82 -15.23 -4.62
CA MET A 259 -36.90 -14.61 -3.65
C MET A 259 -36.88 -15.35 -2.30
N MET A 260 -35.73 -15.24 -1.61
CA MET A 260 -35.46 -15.04 -0.16
C MET A 260 -36.60 -15.32 0.87
N PRO A 261 -36.31 -15.82 2.11
CA PRO A 261 -35.52 -15.01 3.06
C PRO A 261 -34.74 -15.72 4.19
N PHE A 262 -33.93 -14.87 4.84
CA PHE A 262 -33.46 -14.96 6.23
C PHE A 262 -34.59 -15.35 7.20
N SER A 263 -34.33 -16.27 8.11
CA SER A 263 -35.13 -16.48 9.32
C SER A 263 -34.23 -16.36 10.54
N GLY A 264 -34.47 -15.31 11.33
CA GLY A 264 -34.14 -15.30 12.75
C GLY A 264 -35.11 -16.19 13.52
N GLY A 265 -34.67 -16.68 14.68
CA GLY A 265 -35.50 -17.40 15.64
C GLY A 265 -35.17 -16.91 17.05
N SER A 266 -36.14 -16.27 17.69
CA SER A 266 -36.20 -16.04 19.13
C SER A 266 -37.51 -16.61 19.66
N ARG A 267 -37.46 -17.36 20.77
CA ARG A 267 -38.50 -17.46 21.83
C ARG A 267 -37.95 -18.35 22.97
N SER A 268 -37.67 -17.85 24.18
CA SER A 268 -38.56 -17.64 25.36
C SER A 268 -39.06 -18.98 25.94
N ASP A 269 -39.12 -19.30 27.23
CA ASP A 269 -38.96 -18.66 28.54
C ASP A 269 -38.62 -19.82 29.53
N ASP A 270 -38.00 -19.57 30.69
CA ASP A 270 -38.39 -20.24 31.94
C ASP A 270 -37.80 -19.54 33.18
N LEU A 271 -38.68 -19.30 34.14
CA LEU A 271 -38.48 -18.73 35.47
C LEU A 271 -38.05 -19.83 36.45
N ASP A 272 -37.19 -19.50 37.42
CA ASP A 272 -37.47 -19.62 38.87
C ASP A 272 -36.19 -19.67 39.73
N GLY A 273 -36.19 -18.86 40.80
CA GLY A 273 -35.90 -19.37 42.15
C GLY A 273 -34.48 -19.27 42.74
N VAL A 274 -34.41 -18.47 43.82
CA VAL A 274 -33.42 -18.38 44.94
C VAL A 274 -32.29 -17.36 44.79
#